data_AF-A0A421BFQ5-F1
#
_entry.id   AF-A0A421BFQ5-F1
#
_cell.length_a   1.000
_cell.length_b   1.000
_cell.length_c   1.000
_cell.angle_alpha   90.00
_cell.angle_beta   90.00
_cell.angle_gamma   90.00
#
_symmetry.space_group_name_H-M   'P 1'
#
loop_
_entity.id
_entity.type
_entity.pdbx_description
1 polymer ?
#
loop_
_entity_poly.entity_id
_entity_poly.type
_entity_poly.pdbx_seq_one_letter_code
_entity_poly.pdbx_strand_id
1 'polypeptide(L)'
;MATKQANINIRVDQELKDEAAEIFSKMGMDMTTAITIFLKQTVTDYRLPFIPSVYREPNDETLAAMKEAERGEVYGPYDSVEALFEALENED
;
A
#
# COMPACT_ATOMS: atom_id res chain seq x y z
N MET A 1 -24.61 -10.33 21.40
CA MET A 1 -23.34 -10.73 22.05
C MET A 1 -22.69 -9.47 22.60
N ALA A 2 -22.21 -9.48 23.85
CA ALA A 2 -21.49 -8.33 24.38
C ALA A 2 -20.15 -8.19 23.65
N THR A 3 -19.91 -7.05 23.01
CA THR A 3 -18.61 -6.73 22.41
C THR A 3 -17.58 -6.59 23.52
N LYS A 4 -16.61 -7.51 23.57
CA LYS A 4 -15.50 -7.46 24.51
C LYS A 4 -14.60 -6.29 24.15
N GLN A 5 -14.60 -5.26 24.98
CA GLN A 5 -13.74 -4.09 24.79
C GLN A 5 -12.31 -4.41 25.23
N ALA A 6 -11.34 -3.87 24.51
CA ALA A 6 -9.92 -3.94 24.83
C ALA A 6 -9.35 -2.52 24.80
N ASN A 7 -8.45 -2.21 25.74
CA ASN A 7 -7.81 -0.91 25.83
C ASN A 7 -6.47 -0.94 25.10
N ILE A 8 -6.18 0.12 24.34
CA ILE A 8 -4.90 0.32 23.65
C ILE A 8 -4.24 1.56 24.27
N ASN A 9 -3.01 1.40 24.77
CA ASN A 9 -2.20 2.51 25.27
C ASN A 9 -1.05 2.76 24.29
N ILE A 10 -0.96 4.00 23.78
CA ILE A 10 0.02 4.38 22.76
C ILE A 10 0.81 5.58 23.31
N ARG A 11 2.14 5.51 23.24
CA ARG A 11 3.02 6.65 23.48
C ARG A 11 3.38 7.27 22.15
N VAL A 12 3.21 8.58 22.05
CA VAL A 12 3.56 9.41 20.90
C VAL A 12 4.19 10.69 21.39
N ASP A 13 4.94 11.35 20.51
CA ASP A 13 5.41 12.70 20.74
C ASP A 13 4.22 13.67 20.92
N GLN A 14 4.40 14.69 21.75
CA GLN A 14 3.34 15.64 22.09
C GLN A 14 2.97 16.53 20.90
N GLU A 15 3.96 16.98 20.12
CA GLU A 15 3.71 17.82 18.93
C GLU A 15 2.94 17.01 17.87
N LEU A 16 3.37 15.77 17.63
CA LEU A 16 2.68 14.86 16.71
C LEU A 16 1.22 14.62 17.11
N LYS A 17 0.96 14.45 18.42
CA LYS A 17 -0.39 14.24 18.95
C LYS A 17 -1.28 15.46 18.68
N ASP A 18 -0.77 16.65 18.94
CA ASP A 18 -1.54 17.88 18.82
C ASP A 18 -1.84 18.21 17.35
N GLU A 19 -0.84 18.04 16.47
CA GLU A 19 -1.03 18.19 15.02
C GLU A 19 -2.06 17.21 14.47
N ALA A 20 -1.95 15.93 14.81
CA ALA A 20 -2.90 14.90 14.38
C ALA A 20 -4.32 15.19 14.88
N ALA A 21 -4.47 15.61 16.14
CA ALA A 21 -5.76 15.95 16.72
C ALA A 21 -6.42 17.15 16.02
N GLU A 22 -5.65 18.18 15.65
CA GLU A 22 -6.15 19.32 14.89
C GLU A 22 -6.65 18.90 13.50
N ILE A 23 -5.86 18.07 12.80
CA ILE A 23 -6.21 17.56 11.46
C ILE A 23 -7.49 16.72 11.53
N PHE A 24 -7.59 15.78 12.45
CA PHE A 24 -8.79 14.95 12.60
C PHE A 24 -10.01 15.76 13.02
N SER A 25 -9.84 16.78 13.87
CA SER A 25 -10.92 17.68 14.25
C SER A 25 -11.46 18.46 13.05
N LYS A 26 -10.58 18.93 12.14
CA LYS A 26 -10.99 19.54 10.86
C LYS A 26 -11.76 18.57 9.96
N MET A 27 -11.51 17.27 10.10
CA MET A 27 -12.26 16.21 9.42
C MET A 27 -13.54 15.77 10.18
N GLY A 28 -13.86 16.39 11.31
CA GLY A 28 -15.04 16.07 12.11
C GLY A 28 -14.94 14.78 12.92
N MET A 29 -13.73 14.33 13.25
CA MET A 29 -13.50 13.11 14.04
C MET A 29 -12.46 13.29 15.15
N ASP A 30 -12.53 12.44 16.17
CA ASP A 30 -11.55 12.41 17.25
C ASP A 30 -10.44 11.38 16.97
N MET A 31 -9.38 11.42 17.78
CA MET A 31 -8.27 10.46 17.70
C MET A 31 -8.74 9.01 17.80
N THR A 32 -9.69 8.71 18.69
CA THR A 32 -10.19 7.36 18.91
C THR A 32 -10.85 6.81 17.65
N THR A 33 -11.67 7.64 16.99
CA THR A 33 -12.33 7.29 15.73
C THR A 33 -11.32 7.05 14.63
N ALA A 34 -10.33 7.94 14.47
CA ALA A 34 -9.27 7.79 13.47
C ALA A 34 -8.48 6.48 13.65
N ILE A 35 -8.05 6.16 14.87
CA ILE A 35 -7.35 4.90 15.18
C ILE A 35 -8.25 3.68 14.95
N THR A 36 -9.54 3.78 15.28
CA THR A 36 -10.50 2.70 15.03
C THR A 36 -10.66 2.43 13.53
N ILE A 37 -10.73 3.48 12.71
CA ILE A 37 -10.79 3.36 11.24
C ILE A 37 -9.51 2.69 10.72
N PHE A 38 -8.34 3.14 11.18
CA PHE A 38 -7.04 2.55 10.81
C PHE A 38 -7.01 1.03 11.07
N LEU A 39 -7.41 0.60 12.26
CA LEU A 39 -7.43 -0.82 12.65
C LEU A 39 -8.44 -1.61 11.81
N LYS A 40 -9.64 -1.08 11.61
CA LYS A 40 -10.66 -1.74 10.78
C LYS A 40 -10.18 -1.94 9.35
N GLN A 41 -9.63 -0.89 8.73
CA GLN A 41 -9.14 -0.98 7.35
C GLN A 41 -8.00 -1.99 7.23
N THR A 42 -7.10 -2.03 8.22
CA THR A 42 -5.99 -2.99 8.25
C THR A 42 -6.49 -4.44 8.28
N VAL A 43 -7.53 -4.72 9.08
CA VAL A 43 -8.13 -6.05 9.18
C VAL A 43 -8.94 -6.41 7.94
N THR A 44 -9.64 -5.45 7.35
CA THR A 44 -10.45 -5.67 6.14
C THR A 44 -9.57 -6.03 4.94
N ASP A 45 -8.48 -5.30 4.73
CA ASP A 45 -7.66 -5.47 3.53
C ASP A 45 -6.44 -6.39 3.75
N TYR A 46 -6.17 -6.84 4.97
CA TYR A 46 -4.96 -7.59 5.34
C TYR A 46 -3.65 -6.89 4.93
N ARG A 47 -3.62 -5.55 4.98
CA ARG A 47 -2.47 -4.71 4.61
C ARG A 47 -2.54 -3.37 5.34
N LEU A 48 -1.45 -2.59 5.29
CA LEU A 48 -1.49 -1.21 5.77
C LEU A 48 -2.52 -0.38 4.99
N PRO A 49 -3.27 0.51 5.66
CA PRO A 49 -4.30 1.33 5.02
C PRO A 49 -3.73 2.53 4.25
N PHE A 50 -2.42 2.51 4.00
CA PHE A 50 -1.68 3.40 3.13
C PHE A 50 -0.48 2.63 2.55
N ILE A 51 0.02 3.08 1.40
CA ILE A 51 1.26 2.55 0.81
C ILE A 51 2.42 3.30 1.46
N PRO A 52 3.34 2.63 2.18
CA PRO A 52 4.51 3.30 2.74
C PRO A 52 5.32 3.99 1.64
N SER A 53 5.73 5.23 1.90
CA SER A 53 6.41 6.07 0.89
C SER A 53 7.76 5.51 0.43
N VAL A 54 8.37 4.60 1.18
CA VAL A 54 9.57 3.86 0.75
C VAL A 54 9.32 3.04 -0.52
N TYR A 55 8.07 2.66 -0.80
CA TYR A 55 7.69 1.90 -2.00
C TYR A 55 7.16 2.79 -3.13
N ARG A 56 7.37 4.11 -3.08
CA ARG A 56 6.97 5.00 -4.19
C ARG A 56 7.82 4.78 -5.44
N GLU A 57 9.09 4.44 -5.24
CA GLU A 57 9.97 4.07 -6.34
C GLU A 57 9.90 2.55 -6.53
N PRO A 58 9.77 2.07 -7.78
CA PRO A 58 10.04 0.67 -8.08
C PRO A 58 11.43 0.29 -7.55
N ASN A 59 11.62 -0.97 -7.16
CA ASN A 59 12.95 -1.44 -6.84
C ASN A 59 13.88 -1.34 -8.07
N ASP A 60 15.19 -1.45 -7.86
CA ASP A 60 16.18 -1.26 -8.93
C ASP A 60 15.93 -2.21 -10.13
N GLU A 61 15.49 -3.44 -9.86
CA GLU A 61 15.15 -4.44 -10.88
C GLU A 61 13.96 -4.02 -11.74
N THR A 62 12.86 -3.60 -11.12
CA THR A 62 11.67 -3.13 -11.84
C THR A 62 11.99 -1.86 -12.62
N LEU A 63 12.78 -0.96 -12.05
CA LEU A 63 13.20 0.26 -12.72
C LEU A 63 14.10 -0.02 -13.94
N ALA A 64 14.96 -1.03 -13.87
CA ALA A 64 15.77 -1.48 -15.00
C ALA A 64 14.89 -2.06 -16.12
N ALA A 65 13.98 -2.97 -15.78
CA ALA A 65 13.03 -3.56 -16.73
C ALA A 65 12.16 -2.50 -17.43
N MET A 66 11.68 -1.49 -16.69
CA MET A 66 10.94 -0.36 -17.28
C MET A 66 11.78 0.42 -18.29
N LYS A 67 13.06 0.67 -17.99
CA LYS A 67 13.97 1.38 -18.92
C LYS A 67 14.32 0.55 -20.15
N GLU A 68 14.47 -0.76 -20.01
CA GLU A 68 14.67 -1.68 -21.14
C GLU A 68 13.44 -1.66 -22.06
N ALA A 69 12.23 -1.71 -21.49
CA ALA A 69 10.99 -1.58 -22.24
C ALA A 69 10.86 -0.25 -22.99
N GLU A 70 11.21 0.88 -22.36
CA GLU A 70 11.24 2.20 -23.02
C GLU A 70 12.22 2.27 -24.19
N ARG A 71 13.30 1.47 -24.16
CA ARG A 71 14.28 1.34 -25.26
C ARG A 71 13.85 0.34 -26.34
N GLY A 72 12.75 -0.39 -26.13
CA GLY A 72 12.31 -1.46 -27.01
C GLY A 72 13.10 -2.76 -26.85
N GLU A 73 13.84 -2.91 -25.75
CA GLU A 73 14.59 -4.12 -25.38
C GLU A 73 13.64 -5.12 -24.68
N VAL A 74 12.55 -5.49 -25.35
CA VAL A 74 11.51 -6.41 -24.84
C VAL A 74 11.41 -7.65 -25.72
N TYR A 75 11.04 -8.77 -25.11
CA TYR A 75 10.67 -9.98 -25.85
C TYR A 75 9.29 -9.80 -26.50
N GLY A 76 9.21 -10.14 -27.79
CA GLY A 76 8.04 -9.88 -28.65
C GLY A 76 8.38 -8.96 -29.83
N PRO A 77 7.38 -8.42 -30.55
CA PRO A 77 5.94 -8.53 -30.31
C PRO A 77 5.40 -9.96 -30.54
N TYR A 78 4.21 -10.23 -29.99
CA TYR A 78 3.48 -11.48 -30.21
C TYR A 78 2.21 -11.22 -30.99
N ASP A 79 1.91 -12.08 -31.96
CA ASP A 79 0.76 -11.92 -32.87
C ASP A 79 -0.58 -12.37 -32.24
N SER A 80 -0.55 -13.09 -31.11
CA SER A 80 -1.73 -13.50 -30.37
C SER A 80 -1.45 -13.70 -28.88
N VAL A 81 -2.52 -13.78 -28.08
CA VAL A 81 -2.43 -14.07 -26.64
C VAL A 81 -1.85 -15.47 -26.41
N GLU A 82 -2.21 -16.44 -27.24
CA GLU A 82 -1.69 -17.81 -27.18
C GLU A 82 -0.17 -17.83 -27.38
N ALA A 83 0.36 -17.08 -28.36
CA ALA A 83 1.79 -16.98 -28.62
C ALA A 83 2.56 -16.32 -27.46
N LEU A 84 1.93 -15.34 -26.77
CA LEU A 84 2.49 -14.73 -25.56
C LEU A 84 2.56 -15.73 -24.40
N PHE A 85 1.48 -16.46 -24.12
CA PHE A 85 1.47 -17.44 -23.03
C PHE A 85 2.43 -18.62 -23.30
N GLU A 86 2.53 -19.09 -24.55
CA GLU A 86 3.51 -20.10 -24.92
C GLU A 86 4.95 -19.63 -24.67
N ALA A 87 5.27 -18.37 -24.94
CA ALA A 87 6.59 -17.82 -24.63
C ALA A 87 6.86 -17.76 -23.12
N LEU A 88 5.89 -17.32 -22.31
CA LEU A 88 6.02 -17.22 -20.85
C LEU A 88 6.13 -18.58 -20.15
N GLU A 89 5.48 -19.61 -20.67
CA GLU A 89 5.50 -20.96 -20.09
C GLU A 89 6.76 -21.77 -20.47
N ASN A 90 7.46 -21.36 -21.54
CA ASN A 90 8.67 -22.03 -22.04
C ASN A 90 9.98 -21.31 -21.69
N GLU A 91 9.94 -20.26 -20.84
CA GLU A 91 11.15 -19.64 -20.29
C GLU A 91 11.72 -20.47 -19.11
N ASP A 92 12.85 -21.15 -19.35
CA ASP A 92 13.82 -21.60 -18.34
C ASP A 92 14.88 -20.52 -18.07
#